data_AF-A0A6N8EC83-F1
#
_entry.id   AF-A0A6N8EC83-F1
#
_cell.length_a   1.000
_cell.length_b   1.000
_cell.length_c   1.000
_cell.angle_alpha   90.00
_cell.angle_beta   90.00
_cell.angle_gamma   90.00
#
_symmetry.space_group_name_H-M   'P 1'
#
loop_
_entity.id
_entity.type
_entity.pdbx_description
1 polymer ?
#
loop_
_entity_poly.entity_id
_entity_poly.type
_entity_poly.pdbx_seq_one_letter_code
_entity_poly.pdbx_strand_id
1 'polypeptide(L)'
;MLRSLTALKGYRLVATDGDIGHCSDFLFDDEGWAVRYMVAKTGPWLFGREVLVSPTHIERASWETQSIPVKLTSKQLEESPPLDTDAPVSRRYERAYHDFFATPYYWMGAGLWGNYGYPELLIPREQPEELAEEPAEEETHLRSVDEVAGYSIRTLEDRNAGHAVDFIVDDESWAIRYLVLDTSYLPFSKKLLIASDWISDVDWIDGELKLDVGADQLEHAPPYDPETLINEEAETVLYDYYGRPQARRRSS
;
A
#
# COMPACT_ATOMS: atom_id res chain seq x y z
N MET A 1 -12.90 0.80 -4.56
CA MET A 1 -12.65 1.75 -5.70
C MET A 1 -11.15 1.98 -5.81
N LEU A 2 -10.64 2.22 -7.02
CA LEU A 2 -9.20 2.45 -7.22
C LEU A 2 -8.80 3.89 -6.87
N ARG A 3 -7.79 4.04 -6.01
CA ARG A 3 -7.32 5.31 -5.45
C ARG A 3 -5.81 5.45 -5.55
N SER A 4 -5.35 6.64 -5.93
CA SER A 4 -3.94 7.03 -5.81
C SER A 4 -3.57 7.16 -4.33
N LEU A 5 -2.49 6.50 -3.90
CA LEU A 5 -1.95 6.66 -2.56
C LEU A 5 -1.30 8.03 -2.40
N THR A 6 -0.60 8.53 -3.43
CA THR A 6 -0.04 9.90 -3.42
C THR A 6 -1.12 10.96 -3.23
N ALA A 7 -2.31 10.79 -3.83
CA ALA A 7 -3.43 11.72 -3.65
C ALA A 7 -4.04 11.71 -2.25
N LEU A 8 -3.91 10.61 -1.51
CA LEU A 8 -4.37 10.50 -0.12
C LEU A 8 -3.37 11.09 0.89
N LYS A 9 -2.10 11.26 0.50
CA LYS A 9 -1.11 11.93 1.34
C LYS A 9 -1.54 13.37 1.64
N GLY A 10 -1.26 13.82 2.86
CA GLY A 10 -1.67 15.12 3.38
C GLY A 10 -3.12 15.19 3.88
N TYR A 11 -3.96 14.18 3.62
CA TYR A 11 -5.31 14.15 4.16
C TYR A 11 -5.27 14.13 5.69
N ARG A 12 -6.22 14.81 6.32
CA ARG A 12 -6.35 14.81 7.78
C ARG A 12 -6.86 13.47 8.26
N LEU A 13 -6.19 12.88 9.24
CA LEU A 13 -6.75 11.72 9.94
C LEU A 13 -7.62 12.22 11.08
N VAL A 14 -8.84 11.70 11.14
CA VAL A 14 -9.85 12.12 12.11
C VAL A 14 -10.24 10.92 12.97
N ALA A 15 -9.72 10.90 14.19
CA ALA A 15 -10.15 9.97 15.23
C ALA A 15 -11.60 10.28 15.67
N THR A 16 -12.20 9.33 16.38
CA THR A 16 -13.56 9.45 16.92
C THR A 16 -13.76 10.64 17.87
N ASP A 17 -12.68 11.17 18.44
CA ASP A 17 -12.63 12.25 19.42
C ASP A 17 -11.88 13.51 18.93
N GLY A 18 -11.35 13.52 17.71
CA GLY A 18 -10.66 14.70 17.17
C GLY A 18 -9.69 14.45 16.02
N ASP A 19 -9.03 15.51 15.58
CA ASP A 19 -7.97 15.46 14.57
C ASP A 19 -6.68 14.90 15.20
N ILE A 20 -6.01 13.99 14.49
CA ILE A 20 -4.80 13.30 14.95
C ILE A 20 -3.60 13.54 14.02
N GLY A 21 -3.70 14.51 13.10
CA GLY A 21 -2.64 14.88 12.17
C GLY A 21 -2.96 14.50 10.72
N HIS A 22 -1.92 14.23 9.94
CA HIS A 22 -2.04 14.03 8.49
C HIS A 22 -1.38 12.74 8.02
N CYS A 23 -1.93 12.15 6.96
CA CYS A 23 -1.32 11.01 6.28
C CYS A 23 0.02 11.43 5.69
N SER A 24 1.13 10.87 6.17
CA SER A 24 2.46 11.12 5.60
C SER A 24 2.84 10.06 4.58
N ASP A 25 2.57 8.79 4.87
CA ASP A 25 2.98 7.68 4.03
C ASP A 25 2.07 6.45 4.20
N PHE A 26 2.36 5.38 3.46
CA PHE A 26 1.74 4.07 3.60
C PHE A 26 2.83 3.00 3.65
N LEU A 27 2.62 1.99 4.49
CA LEU A 27 3.44 0.80 4.52
C LEU A 27 2.66 -0.35 3.89
N PHE A 28 3.27 -1.02 2.92
CA PHE A 28 2.69 -2.18 2.25
C PHE A 28 3.57 -3.41 2.39
N ASP A 29 2.93 -4.56 2.40
CA ASP A 29 3.54 -5.88 2.41
C ASP A 29 3.93 -6.29 0.98
N ASP A 30 5.22 -6.55 0.77
CA ASP A 30 5.81 -6.78 -0.55
C ASP A 30 5.47 -8.15 -1.17
N GLU A 31 5.08 -9.13 -0.36
CA GLU A 31 4.61 -10.44 -0.84
C GLU A 31 3.17 -10.35 -1.37
N GLY A 32 2.29 -9.72 -0.60
CA GLY A 32 0.87 -9.62 -0.91
C GLY A 32 0.47 -8.43 -1.77
N TRP A 33 1.37 -7.43 -1.93
CA TRP A 33 1.07 -6.12 -2.47
C TRP A 33 -0.19 -5.51 -1.81
N ALA A 34 -0.19 -5.45 -0.48
CA ALA A 34 -1.28 -4.87 0.30
C ALA A 34 -0.78 -3.85 1.30
N VAL A 35 -1.44 -2.70 1.34
CA VAL A 35 -1.20 -1.70 2.38
C VAL A 35 -1.62 -2.29 3.72
N ARG A 36 -0.68 -2.32 4.68
CA ARG A 36 -0.89 -2.81 6.05
C ARG A 36 -1.10 -1.69 7.04
N TYR A 37 -0.50 -0.54 6.77
CA TYR A 37 -0.58 0.62 7.63
C TYR A 37 -0.58 1.92 6.82
N MET A 38 -1.39 2.87 7.26
CA MET A 38 -1.23 4.28 6.95
C MET A 38 -0.35 4.90 8.04
N VAL A 39 0.62 5.71 7.63
CA VAL A 39 1.49 6.46 8.55
C VAL A 39 0.90 7.85 8.77
N ALA A 40 0.68 8.21 10.02
CA ALA A 40 0.12 9.50 10.40
C ALA A 40 1.14 10.34 11.15
N LYS A 41 1.44 11.52 10.60
CA LYS A 41 2.25 12.54 11.27
C LYS A 41 1.36 13.37 12.19
N THR A 42 1.50 13.14 13.49
CA THR A 42 0.63 13.72 14.54
C THR A 42 0.80 15.22 14.78
N GLY A 43 1.87 15.80 14.25
CA GLY A 43 2.17 17.22 14.45
C GLY A 43 2.29 17.57 15.94
N PRO A 44 1.81 18.74 16.40
CA PRO A 44 2.01 19.18 17.78
C PRO A 44 1.40 18.27 18.86
N TRP A 45 0.34 17.52 18.52
CA TRP A 45 -0.42 16.74 19.50
C TRP A 45 0.43 15.64 20.17
N LEU A 46 1.31 14.97 19.41
CA LEU A 46 2.21 13.93 19.92
C LEU A 46 3.69 14.28 19.64
N PHE A 47 4.04 15.56 19.71
CA PHE A 47 5.40 16.08 19.48
C PHE A 47 6.02 15.65 18.14
N GLY A 48 5.19 15.46 17.12
CA GLY A 48 5.59 15.07 15.77
C GLY A 48 5.84 13.58 15.60
N ARG A 49 5.61 12.75 16.63
CA ARG A 49 5.69 11.28 16.54
C ARG A 49 4.78 10.77 15.43
N GLU A 50 5.25 9.79 14.68
CA GLU A 50 4.40 9.08 13.72
C GLU A 50 3.66 7.93 14.42
N VAL A 51 2.42 7.69 13.98
CA VAL A 51 1.61 6.55 14.43
C VAL A 51 1.09 5.78 13.24
N LEU A 52 0.95 4.46 13.39
CA LEU A 52 0.38 3.59 12.35
C LEU A 52 -1.12 3.38 12.56
N VAL A 53 -1.85 3.44 11.47
CA VAL A 53 -3.27 3.06 11.42
C VAL A 53 -3.46 1.94 10.43
N SER A 54 -3.80 0.75 10.92
CA SER A 54 -4.16 -0.38 10.06
C SER A 54 -5.48 -0.11 9.32
N PRO A 55 -5.61 -0.51 8.04
CA PRO A 55 -6.87 -0.49 7.28
C PRO A 55 -8.10 -1.09 7.98
N THR A 56 -7.90 -2.02 8.92
CA THR A 56 -8.98 -2.55 9.78
C THR A 56 -9.70 -1.45 10.58
N HIS A 57 -9.02 -0.34 10.86
CA HIS A 57 -9.52 0.81 11.60
C HIS A 57 -9.84 2.02 10.72
N ILE A 58 -9.65 1.95 9.41
CA ILE A 58 -9.88 3.08 8.49
C ILE A 58 -11.31 3.04 7.98
N GLU A 59 -11.94 4.21 7.87
CA GLU A 59 -13.20 4.38 7.17
C GLU A 59 -12.99 5.06 5.81
N ARG A 60 -14.04 5.09 4.99
CA ARG A 60 -13.96 5.65 3.65
C ARG A 60 -13.52 7.12 3.68
N ALA A 61 -12.43 7.42 2.98
CA ALA A 61 -11.91 8.77 2.84
C ALA A 61 -12.92 9.72 2.18
N SER A 62 -12.98 10.95 2.68
CA SER A 62 -13.79 12.05 2.14
C SER A 62 -12.92 12.99 1.30
N TRP A 63 -13.24 13.08 0.01
CA TRP A 63 -12.57 13.94 -0.95
C TRP A 63 -12.91 15.41 -0.75
N GLU A 64 -14.16 15.71 -0.39
CA GLU A 64 -14.64 17.07 -0.17
C GLU A 64 -13.94 17.73 1.01
N THR A 65 -13.72 16.97 2.08
CA THR A 65 -13.10 17.47 3.32
C THR A 65 -11.62 17.12 3.45
N GLN A 66 -11.04 16.43 2.45
CA GLN A 66 -9.69 15.88 2.45
C GLN A 66 -9.33 15.22 3.79
N SER A 67 -10.19 14.31 4.23
CA SER A 67 -10.08 13.66 5.53
C SER A 67 -10.33 12.17 5.48
N ILE A 68 -9.66 11.44 6.35
CA ILE A 68 -9.73 9.99 6.50
C ILE A 68 -10.19 9.71 7.93
N PRO A 69 -11.47 9.38 8.15
CA PRO A 69 -11.95 9.00 9.47
C PRO A 69 -11.37 7.65 9.89
N VAL A 70 -11.10 7.49 11.18
CA VAL A 70 -10.60 6.25 11.78
C VAL A 70 -11.44 5.86 12.99
N LYS A 71 -11.60 4.56 13.21
CA LYS A 71 -12.43 3.96 14.27
C LYS A 71 -11.75 3.98 15.65
N LEU A 72 -10.65 4.70 15.80
CA LEU A 72 -9.83 4.80 17.01
C LEU A 72 -10.00 6.17 17.68
N THR A 73 -9.71 6.24 18.96
CA THR A 73 -9.53 7.50 19.70
C THR A 73 -8.07 7.97 19.60
N SER A 74 -7.87 9.27 19.76
CA SER A 74 -6.56 9.90 19.91
C SER A 74 -5.74 9.18 21.00
N LYS A 75 -6.34 8.92 22.16
CA LYS A 75 -5.70 8.23 23.28
C LYS A 75 -5.23 6.80 22.93
N GLN A 76 -6.04 6.02 22.21
CA GLN A 76 -5.63 4.67 21.79
C GLN A 76 -4.39 4.69 20.88
N LEU A 77 -4.26 5.70 20.03
CA LEU A 77 -3.08 5.86 19.16
C LEU A 77 -1.85 6.35 19.92
N GLU A 78 -2.02 7.25 20.90
CA GLU A 78 -0.95 7.68 21.80
C GLU A 78 -0.37 6.50 22.59
N GLU A 79 -1.23 5.65 23.14
CA GLU A 79 -0.89 4.47 23.95
C GLU A 79 -0.42 3.27 23.11
N SER A 80 -0.58 3.32 21.79
CA SER A 80 -0.12 2.26 20.87
C SER A 80 1.40 2.10 20.89
N PRO A 81 1.94 0.92 20.51
CA PRO A 81 3.38 0.70 20.47
C PRO A 81 4.13 1.82 19.71
N PRO A 82 5.21 2.39 20.28
CA PRO A 82 5.98 3.43 19.62
C PRO A 82 6.70 2.87 18.40
N LEU A 83 6.55 3.59 17.29
CA LEU A 83 7.46 3.44 16.17
C LEU A 83 8.80 4.01 16.61
N ASP A 84 9.85 3.19 16.55
CA ASP A 84 11.20 3.74 16.56
C ASP A 84 11.38 4.51 15.25
N THR A 85 11.66 5.81 15.38
CA THR A 85 11.89 6.69 14.24
C THR A 85 12.98 6.09 13.36
N ASP A 86 12.69 5.92 12.07
CA ASP A 86 13.61 5.43 11.03
C ASP A 86 13.96 3.92 11.07
N ALA A 87 13.32 3.12 11.93
CA ALA A 87 13.45 1.66 11.88
C ALA A 87 12.35 1.03 11.01
N PRO A 88 12.67 0.05 10.14
CA PRO A 88 11.63 -0.68 9.45
C PRO A 88 10.73 -1.38 10.47
N VAL A 89 9.44 -1.41 10.19
CA VAL A 89 8.45 -2.02 11.08
C VAL A 89 8.73 -3.52 11.16
N SER A 90 9.26 -3.97 12.29
CA SER A 90 9.59 -5.38 12.51
C SER A 90 8.34 -6.22 12.75
N ARG A 91 8.42 -7.52 12.45
CA ARG A 91 7.33 -8.46 12.79
C ARG A 91 6.99 -8.45 14.29
N ARG A 92 7.98 -8.16 15.15
CA ARG A 92 7.80 -7.97 16.59
C ARG A 92 6.92 -6.75 16.90
N TYR A 93 7.15 -5.63 16.22
CA TYR A 93 6.28 -4.46 16.35
C TYR A 93 4.86 -4.79 15.90
N GLU A 94 4.69 -5.44 14.74
CA GLU A 94 3.36 -5.78 14.23
C GLU A 94 2.57 -6.66 15.21
N ARG A 95 3.20 -7.67 15.82
CA ARG A 95 2.55 -8.47 16.89
C ARG A 95 2.09 -7.59 18.04
N ALA A 96 2.98 -6.75 18.59
CA ALA A 96 2.63 -5.85 19.67
C ALA A 96 1.49 -4.89 19.31
N TYR A 97 1.47 -4.38 18.07
CA TYR A 97 0.39 -3.55 17.54
C TYR A 97 -0.94 -4.31 17.51
N HIS A 98 -0.94 -5.50 16.89
CA HIS A 98 -2.13 -6.30 16.74
C HIS A 98 -2.67 -6.81 18.08
N ASP A 99 -1.80 -7.17 19.02
CA ASP A 99 -2.16 -7.55 20.39
C ASP A 99 -2.80 -6.38 21.14
N PHE A 100 -2.21 -5.18 21.04
CA PHE A 100 -2.73 -3.97 21.67
C PHE A 100 -4.15 -3.62 21.18
N PHE A 101 -4.39 -3.72 19.87
CA PHE A 101 -5.71 -3.46 19.28
C PHE A 101 -6.63 -4.68 19.26
N ALA A 102 -6.20 -5.82 19.81
CA ALA A 102 -6.93 -7.09 19.78
C ALA A 102 -7.42 -7.49 18.37
N THR A 103 -6.58 -7.26 17.36
CA THR A 103 -6.86 -7.62 15.96
C THR A 103 -6.11 -8.88 15.57
N PRO A 104 -6.70 -9.79 14.79
CA PRO A 104 -5.96 -10.97 14.33
C PRO A 104 -4.80 -10.57 13.41
N TYR A 105 -3.73 -11.37 13.43
CA TYR A 105 -2.57 -11.17 12.57
C TYR A 105 -2.93 -11.45 11.10
N TYR A 106 -2.76 -10.45 10.23
CA TYR A 106 -3.13 -10.57 8.81
C TYR A 106 -2.26 -11.57 8.05
N TRP A 107 -1.06 -11.89 8.55
CA TRP A 107 -0.16 -12.86 7.93
C TRP A 107 -0.51 -14.33 8.27
N MET A 108 -1.58 -14.54 9.05
CA MET A 108 -2.05 -15.87 9.40
C MET A 108 -3.14 -16.35 8.43
N GLY A 109 -2.74 -16.71 7.22
CA GLY A 109 -3.60 -17.32 6.22
C GLY A 109 -3.11 -17.07 4.79
N ALA A 110 -3.83 -17.62 3.82
CA ALA A 110 -3.49 -17.54 2.40
C ALA A 110 -4.16 -16.37 1.65
N GLY A 111 -5.04 -15.64 2.32
CA GLY A 111 -5.72 -14.47 1.80
C GLY A 111 -4.94 -13.18 2.06
N LEU A 112 -5.47 -12.06 1.59
CA LEU A 112 -4.83 -10.77 1.77
C LEU A 112 -4.82 -10.34 3.25
N TRP A 113 -5.86 -10.68 3.99
CA TRP A 113 -6.09 -10.32 5.39
C TRP A 113 -6.33 -11.58 6.22
N GLY A 114 -5.30 -12.41 6.35
CA GLY A 114 -5.37 -13.73 6.98
C GLY A 114 -6.03 -14.73 6.03
N ASN A 115 -7.20 -15.25 6.40
CA ASN A 115 -7.97 -16.14 5.52
C ASN A 115 -9.05 -15.40 4.70
N TYR A 116 -8.95 -14.08 4.61
CA TYR A 116 -9.97 -13.22 3.99
C TYR A 116 -9.39 -12.26 2.95
N GLY A 117 -10.21 -11.83 2.00
CA GLY A 117 -9.84 -10.80 1.02
C GLY A 117 -9.95 -9.35 1.50
N TYR A 118 -10.56 -9.07 2.66
CA TYR A 118 -10.90 -7.71 3.11
C TYR A 118 -10.56 -7.48 4.59
N PRO A 119 -10.09 -6.28 4.98
CA PRO A 119 -9.71 -6.00 6.36
C PRO A 119 -10.89 -6.00 7.33
N GLU A 120 -12.09 -5.61 6.88
CA GLU A 120 -13.29 -5.61 7.72
C GLU A 120 -13.72 -7.02 8.19
N LEU A 121 -13.25 -8.06 7.51
CA LEU A 121 -13.52 -9.46 7.85
C LEU A 121 -12.53 -10.05 8.87
N LEU A 122 -11.50 -9.30 9.27
CA LEU A 122 -10.62 -9.65 10.38
C LEU A 122 -11.36 -9.47 11.71
N ILE A 123 -12.28 -10.40 11.98
CA ILE A 123 -13.03 -10.46 13.21
C ILE A 123 -12.12 -10.98 14.32
N PRO A 124 -11.99 -10.27 15.46
CA PRO A 124 -11.26 -10.76 16.62
C PRO A 124 -11.74 -12.16 17.02
N ARG A 125 -10.82 -13.12 17.03
CA ARG A 125 -10.98 -14.44 17.66
C ARG A 125 -9.83 -14.62 18.64
N GLU A 126 -10.05 -15.42 19.69
CA GLU A 126 -8.96 -15.88 20.55
C GLU A 126 -7.88 -16.52 19.66
N GLN A 127 -6.70 -15.92 19.66
CA GLN A 127 -5.55 -16.45 18.94
C GLN A 127 -5.05 -17.67 19.71
N PRO A 128 -4.90 -18.85 19.09
CA PRO A 128 -4.33 -20.02 19.76
C PRO A 128 -2.92 -19.70 20.28
N GLU A 129 -2.65 -19.96 21.56
CA GLU A 129 -1.35 -19.69 22.21
C GLU A 129 -0.17 -20.38 21.49
N GLU A 130 -0.40 -21.52 20.82
CA GLU A 130 0.61 -22.25 20.02
C GLU A 130 1.08 -21.47 18.78
N LEU A 131 0.29 -20.53 18.25
CA LEU A 131 0.69 -19.68 17.12
C LEU A 131 1.49 -18.44 17.55
N ALA A 132 1.63 -18.24 18.86
CA ALA A 132 2.54 -17.27 19.45
C ALA A 132 3.99 -17.82 19.56
N GLU A 133 4.22 -19.10 19.26
CA GLU A 133 5.57 -19.67 19.24
C GLU A 133 6.33 -19.30 17.95
N GLU A 134 7.58 -18.86 18.12
CA GLU A 134 8.39 -18.13 17.14
C GLU A 134 8.89 -18.98 15.96
N PRO A 135 8.83 -18.48 14.71
CA PRO A 135 9.98 -18.59 13.85
C PRO A 135 10.99 -17.52 14.26
N ALA A 136 12.23 -17.95 14.44
CA ALA A 136 13.38 -17.06 14.49
C ALA A 136 13.52 -16.34 13.14
N GLU A 137 13.84 -15.06 13.23
CA GLU A 137 14.27 -14.12 12.18
C GLU A 137 13.29 -13.00 11.80
N GLU A 138 13.89 -11.81 11.81
CA GLU A 138 13.36 -10.46 11.90
C GLU A 138 12.96 -9.90 10.53
N GLU A 139 12.52 -10.77 9.60
CA GLU A 139 12.27 -10.35 8.22
C GLU A 139 11.01 -9.48 8.14
N THR A 140 11.25 -8.22 7.81
CA THR A 140 10.21 -7.22 7.53
C THR A 140 9.95 -7.17 6.03
N HIS A 141 8.73 -7.54 5.67
CA HIS A 141 8.17 -7.44 4.31
C HIS A 141 7.48 -6.10 4.07
N LEU A 142 7.51 -5.21 5.07
CA LEU A 142 6.91 -3.90 4.95
C LEU A 142 7.85 -2.95 4.21
N ARG A 143 7.29 -2.23 3.25
CA ARG A 143 7.97 -1.21 2.45
C ARG A 143 7.19 0.09 2.50
N SER A 144 7.93 1.18 2.53
CA SER A 144 7.37 2.53 2.45
C SER A 144 6.95 2.82 1.01
N VAL A 145 5.77 3.41 0.84
CA VAL A 145 5.33 3.88 -0.48
C VAL A 145 6.19 5.03 -0.96
N ASP A 146 6.62 5.95 -0.07
CA ASP A 146 7.57 7.01 -0.43
C ASP A 146 8.93 6.48 -0.86
N GLU A 147 9.41 5.40 -0.23
CA GLU A 147 10.67 4.77 -0.62
C GLU A 147 10.58 4.17 -2.03
N VAL A 148 9.57 3.34 -2.28
CA VAL A 148 9.43 2.64 -3.56
C VAL A 148 8.98 3.60 -4.67
N ALA A 149 8.26 4.68 -4.33
CA ALA A 149 8.01 5.81 -5.23
C ALA A 149 9.31 6.60 -5.46
N GLY A 150 10.08 6.14 -6.43
CA GLY A 150 11.41 6.67 -6.74
C GLY A 150 12.32 5.59 -7.31
N TYR A 151 11.95 4.32 -7.12
CA TYR A 151 12.67 3.19 -7.68
C TYR A 151 12.69 3.27 -9.20
N SER A 152 13.85 2.94 -9.78
CA SER A 152 13.99 2.80 -11.23
C SER A 152 13.23 1.58 -11.71
N ILE A 153 12.62 1.65 -12.87
CA ILE A 153 11.91 0.53 -13.47
C ILE A 153 12.71 -0.02 -14.64
N ARG A 154 12.87 -1.34 -14.70
CA ARG A 154 13.42 -2.06 -15.85
C ARG A 154 12.37 -2.85 -16.58
N THR A 155 12.53 -2.91 -17.88
CA THR A 155 11.77 -3.79 -18.78
C THR A 155 12.25 -5.24 -18.67
N LEU A 156 11.53 -6.15 -19.34
CA LEU A 156 11.91 -7.55 -19.47
C LEU A 156 13.32 -7.71 -20.08
N GLU A 157 13.70 -6.81 -20.99
CA GLU A 157 15.03 -6.77 -21.62
C GLU A 157 16.07 -5.93 -20.84
N ASP A 158 15.84 -5.66 -19.55
CA ASP A 158 16.72 -4.89 -18.65
C ASP A 158 17.00 -3.44 -19.08
N ARG A 159 16.18 -2.90 -19.99
CA ARG A 159 16.24 -1.48 -20.39
C ARG A 159 15.54 -0.62 -19.35
N ASN A 160 16.06 0.59 -19.13
CA ASN A 160 15.42 1.59 -18.26
C ASN A 160 14.05 2.00 -18.84
N ALA A 161 13.01 1.82 -18.01
CA ALA A 161 11.59 2.11 -18.24
C ALA A 161 11.11 3.36 -17.50
N GLY A 162 11.91 3.92 -16.58
CA GLY A 162 11.62 5.13 -15.84
C GLY A 162 11.67 4.94 -14.35
N HIS A 163 10.75 5.57 -13.64
CA HIS A 163 10.64 5.42 -12.19
C HIS A 163 9.18 5.31 -11.76
N ALA A 164 8.95 4.60 -10.67
CA ALA A 164 7.64 4.56 -10.02
C ALA A 164 7.36 5.92 -9.37
N VAL A 165 6.15 6.44 -9.53
CA VAL A 165 5.75 7.75 -8.97
C VAL A 165 4.50 7.71 -8.09
N ASP A 166 3.73 6.62 -8.17
CA ASP A 166 2.49 6.46 -7.39
C ASP A 166 2.05 4.98 -7.40
N PHE A 167 1.15 4.65 -6.50
CA PHE A 167 0.52 3.34 -6.37
C PHE A 167 -0.99 3.50 -6.32
N ILE A 168 -1.69 2.65 -7.06
CA ILE A 168 -3.14 2.62 -7.10
C ILE A 168 -3.64 1.46 -6.24
N VAL A 169 -4.35 1.79 -5.16
CA VAL A 169 -4.92 0.85 -4.21
C VAL A 169 -6.42 0.67 -4.45
N ASP A 170 -6.96 -0.52 -4.21
CA ASP A 170 -8.40 -0.69 -4.00
C ASP A 170 -8.77 -0.29 -2.57
N ASP A 171 -9.56 0.78 -2.40
CA ASP A 171 -9.92 1.35 -1.09
C ASP A 171 -10.82 0.45 -0.21
N GLU A 172 -11.24 -0.73 -0.69
CA GLU A 172 -11.95 -1.74 0.10
C GLU A 172 -11.01 -2.84 0.60
N SER A 173 -10.27 -3.47 -0.32
CA SER A 173 -9.37 -4.59 0.02
C SER A 173 -7.98 -4.13 0.46
N TRP A 174 -7.61 -2.88 0.17
CA TRP A 174 -6.28 -2.30 0.36
C TRP A 174 -5.16 -3.01 -0.42
N ALA A 175 -5.53 -3.79 -1.45
CA ALA A 175 -4.59 -4.32 -2.42
C ALA A 175 -4.05 -3.21 -3.32
N ILE A 176 -2.74 -3.12 -3.46
CA ILE A 176 -2.07 -2.34 -4.50
C ILE A 176 -2.26 -3.09 -5.82
N ARG A 177 -3.06 -2.51 -6.70
CA ARG A 177 -3.45 -3.10 -7.99
C ARG A 177 -2.52 -2.66 -9.11
N TYR A 178 -2.05 -1.41 -9.04
CA TYR A 178 -1.19 -0.83 -10.05
C TYR A 178 -0.10 0.04 -9.45
N LEU A 179 0.99 0.15 -10.19
CA LEU A 179 2.01 1.18 -10.05
C LEU A 179 1.82 2.18 -11.19
N VAL A 180 2.12 3.45 -10.92
CA VAL A 180 2.21 4.48 -11.95
C VAL A 180 3.68 4.67 -12.30
N LEU A 181 4.03 4.35 -13.54
CA LEU A 181 5.35 4.53 -14.10
C LEU A 181 5.43 5.87 -14.84
N ASP A 182 6.44 6.68 -14.54
CA ASP A 182 6.75 7.90 -15.27
C ASP A 182 7.92 7.66 -16.24
N THR A 183 7.65 7.86 -17.55
CA THR A 183 8.63 7.65 -18.63
C THR A 183 9.45 8.89 -18.99
N SER A 184 9.49 9.93 -18.13
CA SER A 184 10.02 11.28 -18.43
C SER A 184 11.47 11.42 -18.91
N TYR A 185 12.25 10.34 -18.96
CA TYR A 185 13.58 10.30 -19.57
C TYR A 185 13.53 10.00 -21.10
N LEU A 186 12.33 9.75 -21.65
CA LEU A 186 12.07 9.54 -23.08
C LEU A 186 11.43 10.78 -23.72
N PRO A 187 11.61 11.02 -25.04
CA PRO A 187 10.78 11.95 -25.80
C PRO A 187 9.31 11.51 -25.73
N PHE A 188 8.37 12.45 -25.57
CA PHE A 188 6.93 12.17 -25.37
C PHE A 188 6.63 11.44 -24.05
N SER A 189 7.11 12.02 -22.94
CA SER A 189 6.86 11.52 -21.60
C SER A 189 5.37 11.30 -21.34
N LYS A 190 5.07 10.15 -20.75
CA LYS A 190 3.71 9.76 -20.36
C LYS A 190 3.78 9.01 -19.04
N LYS A 191 2.68 9.04 -18.31
CA LYS A 191 2.46 8.13 -17.18
C LYS A 191 1.81 6.87 -17.70
N LEU A 192 2.18 5.73 -17.15
CA LEU A 192 1.65 4.41 -17.51
C LEU A 192 1.14 3.71 -16.25
N LEU A 193 0.02 2.99 -16.37
CA LEU A 193 -0.42 2.05 -15.34
C LEU A 193 0.21 0.69 -15.62
N ILE A 194 0.87 0.14 -14.60
CA ILE A 194 1.48 -1.19 -14.64
C ILE A 194 0.84 -2.01 -13.53
N ALA A 195 0.26 -3.16 -13.84
CA ALA A 195 -0.33 -4.00 -12.80
C ALA A 195 0.77 -4.57 -11.90
N SER A 196 0.52 -4.65 -10.60
CA SER A 196 1.51 -5.11 -9.61
C SER A 196 1.95 -6.56 -9.85
N ASP A 197 1.09 -7.39 -10.44
CA ASP A 197 1.40 -8.77 -10.84
C ASP A 197 2.31 -8.88 -12.08
N TRP A 198 2.64 -7.76 -12.73
CA TRP A 198 3.61 -7.73 -13.84
C TRP A 198 5.02 -7.38 -13.36
N ILE A 199 5.21 -7.12 -12.07
CA ILE A 199 6.53 -6.99 -11.46
C ILE A 199 7.09 -8.40 -11.29
N SER A 200 8.20 -8.69 -11.95
CA SER A 200 8.84 -10.00 -11.90
C SER A 200 9.88 -10.12 -10.81
N ASP A 201 10.49 -8.99 -10.42
CA ASP A 201 11.58 -8.95 -9.43
C ASP A 201 11.72 -7.55 -8.84
N VAL A 202 12.24 -7.47 -7.62
CA VAL A 202 12.53 -6.19 -6.94
C VAL A 202 13.90 -6.25 -6.27
N ASP A 203 14.79 -5.36 -6.67
CA ASP A 203 16.04 -5.11 -5.97
C ASP A 203 15.86 -3.95 -4.99
N TRP A 204 15.65 -4.30 -3.72
CA TRP A 204 15.46 -3.35 -2.63
C TRP A 204 16.73 -2.58 -2.26
N ILE A 205 17.92 -3.11 -2.58
CA ILE A 205 19.20 -2.48 -2.25
C ILE A 205 19.50 -1.38 -3.27
N ASP A 206 19.33 -1.70 -4.56
CA ASP A 206 19.60 -0.77 -5.66
C ASP A 206 18.40 0.13 -5.98
N GLY A 207 17.23 -0.14 -5.41
CA GLY A 207 16.01 0.62 -5.66
C GLY A 207 15.50 0.43 -7.08
N GLU A 208 15.37 -0.83 -7.51
CA GLU A 208 15.01 -1.19 -8.88
C GLU A 208 13.87 -2.20 -8.93
N LEU A 209 12.87 -1.95 -9.80
CA LEU A 209 11.75 -2.84 -10.08
C LEU A 209 11.89 -3.40 -11.49
N LYS A 210 11.87 -4.72 -11.66
CA LYS A 210 11.87 -5.35 -12.97
C LYS A 210 10.46 -5.79 -13.37
N LEU A 211 10.07 -5.42 -14.59
CA LEU A 211 8.80 -5.81 -15.17
C LEU A 211 8.94 -7.01 -16.09
N ASP A 212 7.92 -7.85 -16.10
CA ASP A 212 7.63 -8.80 -17.18
C ASP A 212 6.92 -8.09 -18.34
N VAL A 213 7.44 -6.95 -18.79
CA VAL A 213 6.88 -6.16 -19.89
C VAL A 213 8.01 -5.67 -20.78
N GLY A 214 7.87 -5.88 -22.10
CA GLY A 214 8.89 -5.49 -23.06
C GLY A 214 8.92 -3.99 -23.33
N ALA A 215 10.10 -3.47 -23.71
CA ALA A 215 10.28 -2.05 -24.00
C ALA A 215 9.33 -1.50 -25.08
N ASP A 216 9.13 -2.26 -26.17
CA ASP A 216 8.24 -1.89 -27.28
C ASP A 216 6.78 -1.76 -26.83
N GLN A 217 6.34 -2.61 -25.90
CA GLN A 217 4.99 -2.55 -25.34
C GLN A 217 4.81 -1.28 -24.50
N LEU A 218 5.80 -0.87 -23.70
CA LEU A 218 5.72 0.38 -22.93
C LEU A 218 5.73 1.62 -23.84
N GLU A 219 6.56 1.61 -24.88
CA GLU A 219 6.67 2.70 -25.84
C GLU A 219 5.33 3.01 -26.52
N HIS A 220 4.57 1.97 -26.90
CA HIS A 220 3.29 2.13 -27.58
C HIS A 220 2.06 2.12 -26.64
N ALA A 221 2.27 1.96 -25.33
CA ALA A 221 1.18 1.85 -24.35
C ALA A 221 0.29 3.10 -24.29
N PRO A 222 -1.03 2.94 -24.07
CA PRO A 222 -1.91 4.08 -23.87
C PRO A 222 -1.49 4.87 -22.62
N PRO A 223 -1.46 6.21 -22.68
CA PRO A 223 -1.10 7.03 -21.53
C PRO A 223 -2.17 6.94 -20.44
N TYR A 224 -1.74 6.94 -19.19
CA TYR A 224 -2.58 7.12 -18.01
C TYR A 224 -2.70 8.60 -17.65
N ASP A 225 -3.93 9.06 -17.43
CA ASP A 225 -4.21 10.39 -16.90
C ASP A 225 -4.56 10.30 -15.39
N PRO A 226 -3.70 10.80 -14.49
CA PRO A 226 -3.93 10.77 -13.04
C PRO A 226 -5.19 11.50 -12.57
N GLU A 227 -5.72 12.42 -13.38
CA GLU A 227 -6.95 13.17 -13.05
C GLU A 227 -8.22 12.35 -13.36
N THR A 228 -8.08 11.21 -14.05
CA THR A 228 -9.20 10.35 -14.43
C THR A 228 -9.36 9.19 -13.45
N LEU A 229 -10.61 8.90 -13.09
CA LEU A 229 -10.93 7.73 -12.27
C LEU A 229 -10.68 6.45 -13.07
N ILE A 230 -9.89 5.55 -12.50
CA ILE A 230 -9.68 4.22 -13.07
C ILE A 230 -10.97 3.41 -12.85
N ASN A 231 -11.68 3.17 -13.93
CA ASN A 231 -12.90 2.36 -13.98
C ASN A 231 -12.64 1.05 -14.73
N GLU A 232 -13.66 0.18 -14.79
CA GLU A 232 -13.57 -1.13 -15.43
C GLU A 232 -13.24 -1.05 -16.94
N GLU A 233 -13.69 0.01 -17.62
CA GLU A 233 -13.38 0.24 -19.04
C GLU A 233 -11.90 0.56 -19.24
N ALA A 234 -11.33 1.43 -18.40
CA ALA A 234 -9.90 1.75 -18.41
C ALA A 234 -9.05 0.51 -18.10
N GLU A 235 -9.45 -0.31 -17.13
CA GLU A 235 -8.80 -1.60 -16.86
C GLU A 235 -8.87 -2.53 -18.09
N THR A 236 -10.04 -2.64 -18.73
CA THR A 236 -10.21 -3.50 -19.92
C THR A 236 -9.27 -3.07 -21.04
N VAL A 237 -9.23 -1.77 -21.37
CA VAL A 237 -8.32 -1.22 -22.39
C VAL A 237 -6.86 -1.52 -22.06
N LEU A 238 -6.47 -1.39 -20.78
CA LEU A 238 -5.13 -1.68 -20.31
C LEU A 238 -4.76 -3.16 -20.56
N TYR A 239 -5.58 -4.09 -20.07
CA TYR A 239 -5.30 -5.52 -20.18
C TYR A 239 -5.34 -6.03 -21.63
N ASP A 240 -6.30 -5.55 -22.44
CA ASP A 240 -6.41 -5.87 -23.86
C ASP A 240 -5.17 -5.43 -24.63
N TYR A 241 -4.66 -4.22 -24.35
CA TYR A 241 -3.45 -3.70 -24.98
C TYR A 241 -2.22 -4.58 -24.70
N TYR A 242 -2.03 -4.97 -23.43
CA TYR A 242 -0.91 -5.83 -23.05
C TYR A 242 -1.12 -7.32 -23.39
N GLY A 243 -2.31 -7.69 -23.88
CA GLY A 243 -2.66 -9.08 -24.20
C GLY A 243 -2.69 -9.99 -22.98
N ARG A 244 -2.98 -9.45 -21.79
CA ARG A 244 -2.96 -10.17 -20.51
C ARG A 244 -4.37 -10.36 -19.98
N PRO A 245 -4.69 -11.50 -19.35
CA PRO A 245 -6.00 -11.65 -18.72
C PRO A 245 -6.14 -10.63 -17.59
N GLN A 246 -7.30 -9.99 -17.49
CA GLN A 246 -7.58 -9.11 -16.35
C GLN A 246 -7.41 -9.91 -15.06
N ALA A 247 -6.55 -9.42 -14.17
CA ALA A 247 -6.39 -10.01 -12.86
C ALA A 247 -7.74 -9.97 -12.15
N ARG A 248 -8.35 -11.14 -11.93
CA ARG A 248 -9.61 -11.25 -11.17
C ARG A 248 -9.43 -10.44 -9.89
N ARG A 249 -10.42 -9.60 -9.52
CA ARG A 249 -10.50 -9.07 -8.15
C ARG A 249 -10.29 -10.28 -7.24
N ARG A 250 -9.22 -10.30 -6.44
CA ARG A 250 -8.91 -11.43 -5.57
C ARG A 250 -9.98 -11.45 -4.48
N SER A 251 -11.15 -11.99 -4.82
CA SER A 251 -12.27 -12.23 -3.92
C SER A 251 -12.12 -13.66 -3.44
N SER A 252 -11.27 -13.87 -2.45
CA SER A 252 -11.23 -15.07 -1.60
C SER A 252 -10.62 -14.65 -0.28
#